data_AF-A0A9E1SPE9-F1
#
_entry.id   AF-A0A9E1SPE9-F1
#
_cell.length_a   1.000
_cell.length_b   1.000
_cell.length_c   1.000
_cell.angle_alpha   90.00
_cell.angle_beta   90.00
_cell.angle_gamma   90.00
#
_symmetry.space_group_name_H-M   'P 1'
#
loop_
_entity.id
_entity.type
_entity.pdbx_description
1 polymer ?
#
loop_
_entity_poly.entity_id
_entity_poly.type
_entity_poly.pdbx_seq_one_letter_code
_entity_poly.pdbx_strand_id
1 'polypeptide(L)'
;MSDEREKYKNVAYYPGCALEGTGHAYNKSTKAIGKALDLGLEEVKNWNCCGAMEVKNIDPKLQTYLSSRVMSIASNEMDHDVVMAPCNGCYHNLKKAEYELENDQEAVEVV
;
A
#
# COMPACT_ATOMS: atom_id res chain seq x y z
N MET A 1 -16.97 -2.24 18.88
CA MET A 1 -17.01 -0.93 18.17
C MET A 1 -15.85 0.00 18.53
N SER A 2 -15.23 -0.09 19.72
CA SER A 2 -14.01 0.66 20.07
C SER A 2 -12.75 0.09 19.40
N ASP A 3 -12.67 -1.23 19.25
CA ASP A 3 -11.45 -1.94 18.81
C ASP A 3 -11.11 -1.76 17.32
N GLU A 4 -12.11 -1.83 16.44
CA GLU A 4 -11.90 -1.69 14.99
C GLU A 4 -11.46 -0.30 14.53
N ARG A 5 -11.63 0.74 15.36
CA ARG A 5 -11.19 2.09 14.99
C ARG A 5 -9.73 2.32 15.36
N GLU A 6 -9.22 1.61 16.37
CA GLU A 6 -7.82 1.74 16.80
C GLU A 6 -6.86 1.22 15.73
N LYS A 7 -7.18 0.12 15.04
CA LYS A 7 -6.36 -0.41 13.93
C LYS A 7 -6.17 0.58 12.77
N TYR A 8 -7.05 1.56 12.63
CA TYR A 8 -6.98 2.59 11.59
C TYR A 8 -6.39 3.91 12.07
N LYS A 9 -6.04 4.05 13.35
CA LYS A 9 -5.42 5.27 13.87
C LYS A 9 -3.96 5.40 13.46
N ASN A 10 -3.21 4.30 13.45
CA ASN A 10 -1.81 4.27 13.04
C ASN A 10 -1.67 3.30 11.88
N VAL A 11 -1.23 3.81 10.72
CA VAL A 11 -1.17 3.04 9.48
C VAL A 11 0.13 3.31 8.73
N ALA A 12 0.57 2.31 7.98
CA ALA A 12 1.64 2.41 7.01
C ALA A 12 1.15 3.22 5.79
N TYR A 13 1.60 4.46 5.67
CA TYR A 13 1.26 5.36 4.59
C TYR A 13 2.10 5.08 3.34
N TYR A 14 1.44 4.63 2.27
CA TYR A 14 2.07 4.38 0.98
C TYR A 14 1.67 5.46 -0.03
N PRO A 15 2.50 6.50 -0.27
CA PRO A 15 2.20 7.53 -1.26
C PRO A 15 2.28 6.97 -2.69
N GLY A 16 3.22 6.04 -2.93
CA GLY A 16 3.53 5.56 -4.26
C GLY A 16 4.05 6.67 -5.19
N CYS A 17 4.37 6.30 -6.43
CA CYS A 17 4.98 7.22 -7.40
C CYS A 17 4.07 8.40 -7.78
N ALA A 18 2.75 8.19 -7.80
CA ALA A 18 1.80 9.22 -8.23
C ALA A 18 1.80 10.44 -7.28
N LEU A 19 1.83 10.20 -5.96
CA LEU A 19 1.77 11.26 -4.95
C LEU A 19 3.13 11.89 -4.65
N GLU A 20 4.23 11.25 -5.01
CA GLU A 20 5.55 11.90 -5.04
C GLU A 20 5.73 12.79 -6.28
N GLY A 21 5.15 12.38 -7.41
CA GLY A 21 5.22 13.10 -8.66
C GLY A 21 4.13 14.17 -8.81
N THR A 22 3.36 14.06 -9.90
CA THR A 22 2.36 15.08 -10.29
C THR A 22 1.21 15.23 -9.28
N GLY A 23 0.95 14.20 -8.46
CA GLY A 23 -0.04 14.20 -7.40
C GLY A 23 0.44 14.80 -6.07
N HIS A 24 1.55 15.53 -6.01
CA HIS A 24 2.10 16.06 -4.74
C HIS A 24 1.11 16.90 -3.92
N ALA A 25 0.22 17.67 -4.57
CA ALA A 25 -0.83 18.41 -3.87
C ALA A 25 -1.79 17.50 -3.10
N TYR A 26 -2.07 16.30 -3.65
CA TYR A 26 -2.89 15.29 -3.00
C TYR A 26 -2.16 14.66 -1.81
N ASN A 27 -0.87 14.36 -1.94
CA ASN A 27 -0.05 13.91 -0.80
C ASN A 27 -0.10 14.90 0.37
N LYS A 28 0.11 16.19 0.06
CA LYS A 28 0.08 17.27 1.06
C LYS A 28 -1.29 17.40 1.73
N SER A 29 -2.38 17.37 0.96
CA SER A 29 -3.73 17.47 1.54
C SER A 29 -4.10 16.23 2.36
N THR A 30 -3.74 15.02 1.92
CA THR A 30 -3.95 13.78 2.67
C THR A 30 -3.21 13.82 4.02
N LYS A 31 -1.91 14.18 4.03
CA LYS A 31 -1.14 14.30 5.29
C LYS A 31 -1.72 15.38 6.21
N ALA A 32 -2.20 16.49 5.66
CA ALA A 32 -2.84 17.56 6.44
C ALA A 32 -4.16 17.10 7.09
N ILE A 33 -5.01 16.38 6.35
CA ILE A 33 -6.26 15.82 6.88
C ILE A 33 -5.97 14.73 7.90
N GLY A 34 -5.00 13.84 7.64
CA GLY A 34 -4.58 12.81 8.58
C GLY A 34 -4.19 13.42 9.93
N LYS A 35 -3.37 14.48 9.92
CA LYS A 35 -3.02 15.23 11.13
C LYS A 35 -4.24 15.86 11.83
N ALA A 36 -5.17 16.45 11.06
CA ALA A 36 -6.37 17.06 11.63
C ALA A 36 -7.33 16.05 12.26
N LEU A 37 -7.29 14.79 11.81
CA LEU A 37 -8.08 13.68 12.32
C LEU A 37 -7.35 12.82 13.37
N ASP A 38 -6.15 13.24 13.78
CA ASP A 38 -5.29 12.50 14.72
C ASP A 38 -4.93 11.09 14.24
N LEU A 39 -4.64 10.96 12.93
CA LEU A 39 -4.14 9.74 12.31
C LEU A 39 -2.60 9.74 12.24
N GLY A 40 -1.98 8.69 12.76
CA GLY A 40 -0.57 8.36 12.56
C GLY A 40 -0.34 7.79 11.17
N LEU A 41 0.20 8.61 10.27
CA LEU A 41 0.58 8.22 8.92
C LEU A 41 2.11 8.04 8.87
N GLU A 42 2.60 6.82 9.07
CA GLU A 42 4.04 6.52 8.96
C GLU A 42 4.36 6.06 7.54
N GLU A 43 5.22 6.80 6.84
CA GLU A 43 5.53 6.46 5.45
C GLU A 43 6.28 5.13 5.33
N VAL A 44 5.81 4.24 4.44
CA VAL A 44 6.49 2.96 4.18
C VAL A 44 7.93 3.21 3.75
N LYS A 45 8.90 2.58 4.39
CA LYS A 45 10.31 2.82 4.07
C LYS A 45 10.69 2.07 2.79
N ASN A 46 11.48 2.69 1.92
CA ASN A 46 12.06 2.01 0.75
C ASN A 46 11.02 1.26 -0.12
N TRP A 47 9.81 1.81 -0.23
CA TRP A 47 8.76 1.24 -1.06
C TRP A 47 9.14 1.28 -2.54
N ASN A 48 8.53 0.42 -3.35
CA ASN A 48 8.64 0.45 -4.82
C ASN A 48 7.28 0.76 -5.46
N CYS A 49 7.28 1.09 -6.75
CA CYS A 49 6.04 1.28 -7.51
C CYS A 49 5.20 -0.01 -7.50
N CYS A 50 3.88 0.12 -7.29
CA CYS A 50 2.90 -0.97 -7.36
C CYS A 50 2.69 -1.57 -8.78
N GLY A 51 3.45 -1.12 -9.78
CA GLY A 51 3.35 -1.59 -11.16
C GLY A 51 2.19 -1.02 -11.98
N ALA A 52 1.43 -0.07 -11.42
CA ALA A 52 0.36 0.67 -12.10
C ALA A 52 -0.58 -0.25 -12.93
N MET A 53 -0.97 0.14 -14.15
CA MET A 53 -1.83 -0.70 -15.00
C MET A 53 -1.03 -1.52 -16.02
N GLU A 54 0.26 -1.25 -16.14
CA GLU A 54 1.08 -1.69 -17.26
C GLU A 54 1.84 -2.98 -16.96
N VAL A 55 2.32 -3.18 -15.72
CA VAL A 55 3.15 -4.35 -15.37
C VAL A 55 2.40 -5.66 -15.59
N LYS A 56 1.09 -5.70 -15.28
CA LYS A 56 0.26 -6.89 -15.52
C LYS A 56 0.18 -7.32 -16.99
N ASN A 57 0.41 -6.41 -17.93
CA ASN A 57 0.40 -6.75 -19.36
C ASN A 57 1.69 -7.46 -19.80
N ILE A 58 2.74 -7.37 -18.97
CA ILE A 58 4.00 -8.07 -19.16
C ILE A 58 3.95 -9.38 -18.39
N ASP A 59 3.70 -9.29 -17.07
CA ASP A 59 3.60 -10.45 -16.20
C ASP A 59 2.69 -10.11 -15.00
N PRO A 60 1.52 -10.77 -14.87
CA PRO A 60 0.63 -10.60 -13.72
C PRO A 60 1.30 -10.92 -12.39
N LYS A 61 2.18 -11.93 -12.34
CA LYS A 61 2.87 -12.36 -11.12
C LYS A 61 3.91 -11.34 -10.67
N LEU A 62 4.56 -10.65 -11.62
CA LEU A 62 5.45 -9.54 -11.30
C LEU A 62 4.69 -8.37 -10.63
N GLN A 63 3.46 -8.09 -11.05
CA GLN A 63 2.63 -7.07 -10.39
C GLN A 63 2.29 -7.46 -8.95
N THR A 64 1.98 -8.74 -8.71
CA THR A 64 1.77 -9.30 -7.37
C THR A 64 3.03 -9.13 -6.53
N TYR A 65 4.18 -9.60 -7.01
CA TYR A 65 5.47 -9.47 -6.32
C TYR A 65 5.80 -8.03 -5.89
N LEU A 66 5.67 -7.07 -6.81
CA LEU A 66 5.96 -5.66 -6.52
C LEU A 66 5.07 -5.10 -5.40
N SER A 67 3.80 -5.52 -5.37
CA SER A 67 2.84 -5.05 -4.37
C SER A 67 3.03 -5.78 -3.03
N SER A 68 3.31 -7.08 -3.07
CA SER A 68 3.62 -7.91 -1.90
C SER A 68 4.88 -7.42 -1.17
N ARG A 69 5.89 -6.92 -1.89
CA ARG A 69 7.07 -6.30 -1.26
C ARG A 69 6.70 -5.10 -0.39
N VAL A 70 5.80 -4.24 -0.85
CA VAL A 70 5.34 -3.07 -0.08
C VAL A 70 4.58 -3.50 1.17
N MET A 71 3.71 -4.50 1.05
CA MET A 71 2.98 -5.09 2.18
C MET A 71 3.93 -5.78 3.18
N SER A 72 4.94 -6.48 2.68
CA SER A 72 5.95 -7.17 3.50
C SER A 72 6.78 -6.18 4.32
N ILE A 73 7.19 -5.04 3.75
CA ILE A 73 7.87 -3.99 4.52
C ILE A 73 6.96 -3.46 5.63
N ALA A 74 5.71 -3.14 5.30
CA ALA A 74 4.76 -2.62 6.29
C ALA A 74 4.53 -3.61 7.44
N SER A 75 4.27 -4.88 7.11
CA SER A 75 3.95 -5.92 8.11
C SER A 75 5.18 -6.41 8.87
N ASN A 76 6.28 -6.71 8.18
CA ASN A 76 7.42 -7.44 8.77
C ASN A 76 8.54 -6.51 9.26
N GLU A 77 8.71 -5.33 8.67
CA GLU A 77 9.79 -4.40 9.06
C GLU A 77 9.29 -3.22 9.90
N MET A 78 8.01 -2.86 9.79
CA MET A 78 7.44 -1.69 10.44
C MET A 78 6.33 -2.01 11.46
N ASP A 79 5.94 -3.28 11.59
CA ASP A 79 4.90 -3.74 12.54
C ASP A 79 3.54 -3.03 12.34
N HIS A 80 3.16 -2.76 11.09
CA HIS A 80 1.86 -2.20 10.72
C HIS A 80 0.94 -3.24 10.09
N ASP A 81 -0.28 -3.35 10.63
CA ASP A 81 -1.35 -4.23 10.11
C ASP A 81 -2.09 -3.62 8.90
N VAL A 82 -2.08 -2.29 8.76
CA VAL A 82 -2.85 -1.58 7.73
C VAL A 82 -1.94 -0.72 6.87
N VAL A 83 -2.03 -0.90 5.56
CA VAL A 83 -1.43 -0.01 4.55
C VAL A 83 -2.49 0.93 3.97
N MET A 84 -2.26 2.23 4.09
CA MET A 84 -3.10 3.26 3.48
C MET A 84 -2.47 3.76 2.17
N ALA A 85 -3.19 3.56 1.06
CA ALA A 85 -2.78 4.02 -0.27
C ALA A 85 -3.82 5.01 -0.85
N PRO A 86 -3.53 6.32 -0.93
CA PRO A 86 -4.50 7.31 -1.44
C PRO A 86 -4.76 7.21 -2.95
N CYS A 87 -3.83 6.63 -3.71
CA CYS A 87 -3.98 6.38 -5.13
C CYS A 87 -4.80 5.10 -5.36
N ASN A 88 -5.91 5.20 -6.11
CA ASN A 88 -6.77 4.05 -6.41
C ASN A 88 -6.03 2.91 -7.12
N GLY A 89 -5.07 3.22 -8.00
CA GLY A 89 -4.25 2.20 -8.66
C GLY A 89 -3.35 1.46 -7.68
N CYS A 90 -2.71 2.19 -6.76
CA CYS A 90 -1.91 1.61 -5.69
C CYS A 90 -2.77 0.72 -4.77
N TYR A 91 -3.90 1.24 -4.31
CA TYR A 91 -4.85 0.48 -3.48
C TYR A 91 -5.31 -0.81 -4.18
N HIS A 92 -5.72 -0.70 -5.45
CA HIS A 92 -6.19 -1.86 -6.21
C HIS A 92 -5.11 -2.95 -6.30
N ASN A 93 -3.88 -2.58 -6.65
CA ASN A 93 -2.81 -3.56 -6.82
C ASN A 93 -2.36 -4.19 -5.49
N LEU A 94 -2.30 -3.41 -4.40
CA LEU A 94 -2.01 -3.95 -3.06
C LEU A 94 -3.11 -4.92 -2.61
N LYS A 95 -4.39 -4.53 -2.76
CA LYS A 95 -5.51 -5.40 -2.38
C LYS A 95 -5.64 -6.63 -3.25
N LYS A 96 -5.29 -6.50 -4.54
CA LYS A 96 -5.20 -7.63 -5.45
C LYS A 96 -4.10 -8.60 -5.02
N ALA A 97 -2.92 -8.10 -4.66
CA ALA A 97 -1.82 -8.96 -4.21
C ALA A 97 -2.15 -9.67 -2.88
N GLU A 98 -2.78 -8.98 -1.94
CA GLU A 98 -3.32 -9.60 -0.72
C GLU A 98 -4.29 -10.74 -1.07
N TYR A 99 -5.25 -10.49 -1.96
CA TYR A 99 -6.20 -11.52 -2.41
C TYR A 99 -5.52 -12.70 -3.11
N GLU A 100 -4.57 -12.45 -4.02
CA GLU A 100 -3.85 -13.50 -4.74
C GLU A 100 -3.00 -14.36 -3.79
N LEU A 101 -2.31 -13.75 -2.82
CA LEU A 101 -1.53 -14.50 -1.83
C LEU A 101 -2.40 -15.39 -0.92
N GLU A 102 -3.65 -15.01 -0.68
CA GLU A 102 -4.59 -15.81 0.10
C GLU A 102 -5.24 -16.95 -0.71
N ASN A 103 -5.37 -16.79 -2.04
CA ASN A 103 -6.23 -17.65 -2.87
C ASN A 103 -5.50 -18.40 -3.99
N ASP A 104 -4.26 -18.06 -4.31
CA ASP A 104 -3.47 -18.65 -5.39
C ASP A 104 -2.08 -19.06 -4.89
N GLN A 105 -1.84 -20.37 -4.80
CA GLN A 105 -0.56 -20.91 -4.36
C GLN A 105 0.59 -20.52 -5.29
N GLU A 106 0.33 -20.38 -6.60
CA GLU A 106 1.35 -19.96 -7.55
C GLU A 106 1.76 -18.49 -7.36
N ALA A 107 0.88 -17.67 -6.80
CA ALA A 107 1.18 -16.28 -6.43
C ALA A 107 2.10 -16.20 -5.20
N VAL A 108 2.00 -17.19 -4.30
CA VAL A 108 2.92 -17.30 -3.15
C VAL A 108 4.32 -17.68 -3.59
N GLU A 109 4.46 -18.52 -4.62
CA GLU A 109 5.78 -18.97 -5.12
C GLU A 109 6.65 -17.85 -5.70
N VAL A 110 6.05 -16.71 -6.06
CA VAL A 110 6.78 -15.57 -6.66
C VAL A 110 7.20 -14.50 -5.65
N VAL A 111 6.81 -14.62 -4.38
CA VAL A 111 7.11 -13.66 -3.29
C VAL A 111 8.19 -14.18 -2.37
#